data_AF-A0A7W1R7I4-F1
#
_entry.id   AF-A0A7W1R7I4-F1
#
_cell.length_a   1.000
_cell.length_b   1.000
_cell.length_c   1.000
_cell.angle_alpha   90.00
_cell.angle_beta   90.00
_cell.angle_gamma   90.00
#
_symmetry.space_group_name_H-M   'P 1'
#
loop_
_entity.id
_entity.type
_entity.pdbx_description
1 polymer ?
#
loop_
_entity_poly.entity_id
_entity_poly.type
_entity_poly.pdbx_seq_one_letter_code
_entity_poly.pdbx_strand_id
1 'polypeptide(L)' 'MKLSISVPDRDVEFIDRYANEHRIGGRSGVIQRALSLLRTHELADEYREAWGEWDPADTELWEAAIADGIEDTDVDATR' A
#
# COMPACT_ATOMS: atom_id res chain seq x y z
N MET A 1 -15.85 -17.65 -0.66
CA MET A 1 -15.39 -19.02 -0.36
C MET A 1 -15.27 -19.19 1.15
N LYS A 2 -15.59 -20.37 1.70
CA LYS A 2 -15.41 -20.68 3.12
C LYS A 2 -14.25 -21.67 3.28
N LEU A 3 -13.40 -21.44 4.28
CA LEU A 3 -12.22 -22.24 4.59
C LEU A 3 -12.33 -22.72 6.04
N SER A 4 -11.98 -23.99 6.28
CA SER A 4 -11.79 -24.52 7.62
C SER A 4 -10.30 -24.60 7.89
N ILE A 5 -9.85 -23.99 8.98
CA ILE A 5 -8.43 -23.90 9.35
C ILE A 5 -8.27 -24.24 10.83
N SER A 6 -7.15 -24.84 11.18
CA SER A 6 -6.74 -25.02 12.58
C SER A 6 -5.87 -23.83 12.97
N VAL A 7 -6.25 -23.15 14.04
CA VAL A 7 -5.57 -21.96 14.56
C VAL A 7 -5.41 -22.14 16.08
N PRO A 8 -4.23 -21.87 16.66
CA PRO A 8 -4.03 -21.93 18.10
C PRO A 8 -4.98 -21.00 18.87
N ASP A 9 -5.42 -21.39 20.06
CA ASP A 9 -6.40 -20.63 20.85
C ASP A 9 -5.97 -19.18 21.10
N ARG A 10 -4.67 -18.96 21.39
CA ARG A 10 -4.10 -17.61 21.59
C ARG A 10 -4.28 -16.70 20.37
N ASP A 11 -4.19 -17.26 19.16
CA ASP A 11 -4.27 -16.51 17.92
C ASP A 11 -5.75 -16.22 17.61
N VAL A 12 -6.66 -17.13 17.97
CA VAL A 12 -8.10 -16.89 17.93
C VAL A 12 -8.51 -15.77 18.89
N GLU A 13 -7.99 -15.78 20.13
CA GLU A 13 -8.24 -14.72 21.11
C GLU A 13 -7.77 -13.36 20.61
N PHE A 14 -6.58 -13.31 20.00
CA PHE A 14 -6.08 -12.10 19.37
C PHE A 14 -7.02 -11.60 18.26
N ILE A 15 -7.46 -12.50 17.37
CA ILE A 15 -8.37 -12.15 16.27
C ILE A 15 -9.69 -11.58 16.81
N ASP A 16 -10.27 -12.20 17.84
CA ASP A 16 -11.54 -11.75 18.42
C ASP A 16 -11.41 -10.39 19.10
N ARG A 17 -10.34 -10.19 19.87
CA ARG A 17 -10.04 -8.89 20.48
C ARG A 17 -9.86 -7.82 19.41
N TYR A 18 -9.04 -8.08 18.41
CA TYR A 18 -8.76 -7.15 17.32
C TYR A 18 -10.05 -6.81 16.53
N ALA A 19 -10.91 -7.80 16.29
CA ALA A 19 -12.20 -7.57 15.64
C ALA A 19 -13.07 -6.60 16.44
N ASN A 20 -13.14 -6.77 17.77
CA ASN A 20 -13.92 -5.92 18.65
C ASN A 20 -13.35 -4.49 18.74
N GLU A 21 -12.04 -4.36 18.97
CA GLU A 21 -11.36 -3.06 19.11
C GLU A 21 -11.49 -2.21 17.84
N HIS A 22 -11.38 -2.85 16.66
CA HIS A 22 -11.44 -2.17 15.37
C HIS A 22 -12.81 -2.22 14.68
N ARG A 23 -13.85 -2.73 15.37
CA ARG A 23 -15.22 -2.89 14.85
C ARG A 23 -15.27 -3.60 13.49
N ILE A 24 -14.47 -4.63 13.33
CA ILE A 24 -14.41 -5.45 12.12
C ILE A 24 -15.48 -6.54 12.22
N GLY A 25 -16.11 -6.86 11.08
CA GLY A 25 -17.16 -7.88 10.95
C GLY A 25 -16.67 -9.32 11.18
N GLY A 26 -16.20 -9.61 12.38
CA GLY A 26 -15.78 -10.93 12.84
C GLY A 26 -14.41 -11.40 12.33
N ARG A 27 -14.09 -12.66 12.66
CA ARG A 27 -12.79 -13.30 12.41
C ARG A 27 -12.37 -13.26 10.94
N SER A 28 -13.28 -13.55 10.02
CA SER A 28 -12.98 -13.54 8.59
C SER A 28 -12.58 -12.16 8.07
N GLY A 29 -13.15 -11.08 8.63
CA GLY A 29 -12.77 -9.71 8.27
C GLY A 29 -11.35 -9.37 8.74
N VAL A 30 -10.96 -9.83 9.93
CA VAL A 30 -9.59 -9.66 10.44
C VAL A 30 -8.59 -10.42 9.56
N ILE A 31 -8.90 -11.68 9.21
CA ILE A 31 -8.06 -12.47 8.30
C ILE A 31 -7.95 -11.82 6.93
N GLN A 32 -9.04 -11.29 6.36
CA GLN A 32 -9.00 -10.57 5.08
C GLN A 32 -8.10 -9.34 5.15
N ARG A 33 -8.17 -8.57 6.26
CA ARG A 33 -7.28 -7.42 6.47
C ARG A 33 -5.82 -7.84 6.60
N ALA A 34 -5.53 -8.91 7.35
CA ALA A 34 -4.18 -9.46 7.47
C ALA A 34 -3.62 -9.88 6.09
N LEU A 35 -4.41 -10.56 5.28
CA LEU A 35 -4.03 -10.94 3.91
C LEU A 35 -3.75 -9.71 3.03
N SER A 36 -4.53 -8.63 3.17
CA SER A 36 -4.26 -7.38 2.46
C SER A 36 -2.92 -6.77 2.84
N LEU A 37 -2.56 -6.83 4.12
CA LEU A 37 -1.27 -6.34 4.62
C LEU A 37 -0.11 -7.18 4.08
N LEU A 38 -0.25 -8.50 4.04
CA LEU A 38 0.76 -9.39 3.46
C LEU A 38 1.02 -9.06 1.98
N ARG A 39 -0.04 -8.90 1.18
CA ARG A 39 0.11 -8.50 -0.23
C ARG A 39 0.77 -7.13 -0.41
N THR A 40 0.44 -6.19 0.48
CA THR A 40 1.06 -4.86 0.46
C THR A 40 2.55 -4.92 0.80
N HIS A 41 2.93 -5.83 1.70
CA HIS A 41 4.33 -6.05 2.02
C HIS A 41 5.08 -6.69 0.85
N GLU A 42 4.49 -7.66 0.15
CA GLU A 42 5.07 -8.26 -1.06
C GLU A 42 5.25 -7.23 -2.18
N LEU A 43 4.29 -6.31 -2.35
CA LEU A 43 4.39 -5.20 -3.29
C LEU A 43 5.63 -4.31 -3.07
N ALA A 44 6.07 -4.11 -1.83
CA ALA A 44 7.25 -3.29 -1.56
C ALA A 44 8.53 -3.89 -2.16
N ASP A 45 8.61 -5.22 -2.20
CA ASP A 45 9.74 -5.93 -2.80
C ASP A 45 9.67 -5.86 -4.32
N GLU A 46 8.48 -6.04 -4.91
CA GLU A 46 8.23 -5.88 -6.34
C GLU A 46 8.55 -4.46 -6.83
N TYR A 47 8.13 -3.43 -6.08
CA TYR A 47 8.47 -2.04 -6.42
C TYR A 47 9.97 -1.78 -6.35
N ARG A 48 10.69 -2.39 -5.39
CA ARG A 48 12.15 -2.24 -5.28
C ARG A 48 12.86 -2.89 -6.46
N GLU A 49 12.39 -4.06 -6.89
CA GLU A 49 12.88 -4.73 -8.09
C GLU A 49 12.62 -3.88 -9.34
N ALA A 50 11.39 -3.41 -9.53
CA ALA A 50 11.02 -2.55 -10.66
C ALA A 50 11.84 -1.24 -10.70
N TRP A 51 12.12 -0.62 -9.55
CA TRP A 51 13.02 0.54 -9.49
C TRP A 51 14.47 0.20 -9.83
N GLY A 52 14.92 -1.03 -9.55
CA GLY A 52 16.25 -1.52 -9.91
C GLY A 52 16.39 -1.88 -11.39
N GLU A 53 15.30 -2.24 -12.05
CA GLU A 53 15.22 -2.47 -13.50
C GLU A 53 15.18 -1.17 -14.32
N TRP A 54 14.86 -0.05 -13.69
CA TRP A 54 14.77 1.25 -14.34
C TRP A 54 16.14 1.70 -14.88
N ASP A 55 16.21 1.97 -16.19
CA ASP A 55 17.43 2.45 -16.83
C ASP A 55 17.68 3.92 -16.43
N PRO A 56 18.88 4.28 -15.93
CA PRO A 56 19.25 5.67 -15.71
C PRO A 56 18.97 6.58 -16.92
N ALA A 57 19.09 6.09 -18.15
CA ALA A 57 18.78 6.83 -19.37
C ALA A 57 17.28 7.17 -19.52
N ASP A 58 16.39 6.33 -18.99
CA ASP A 58 14.96 6.62 -18.95
C ASP A 58 14.66 7.75 -17.95
N THR A 59 15.43 7.86 -16.86
CA THR A 59 15.32 8.97 -15.91
C THR A 59 15.50 10.32 -16.60
N GLU A 60 16.58 10.48 -17.39
CA GLU A 60 16.88 11.73 -18.09
C GLU A 60 15.80 12.07 -19.14
N LEU A 61 15.23 11.06 -19.79
CA LEU A 61 14.14 11.25 -20.76
C LEU A 61 12.85 11.74 -20.08
N TRP A 62 12.51 11.15 -18.93
CA TRP A 62 11.29 11.50 -18.18
C TRP A 62 11.44 12.76 -17.32
N GLU A 63 12.66 13.15 -16.94
CA GLU A 63 12.95 14.38 -16.19
C GLU A 63 12.43 15.64 -16.91
N ALA A 64 12.54 15.69 -18.23
CA ALA A 64 12.07 16.82 -19.03
C ALA A 64 10.55 17.06 -18.93
N ALA A 65 9.77 16.02 -18.63
CA ALA A 65 8.31 16.10 -18.53
C ALA A 65 7.81 16.45 -17.12
N ILE A 66 8.69 16.54 -16.11
CA ILE A 66 8.29 16.78 -14.71
C ILE A 66 7.56 18.12 -14.52
N ALA A 67 7.94 19.15 -15.30
CA ALA A 67 7.36 20.49 -15.20
C ALA A 67 6.17 20.74 -16.14
N ASP A 68 5.80 19.75 -16.97
CA ASP A 68 4.73 19.93 -17.94
C ASP A 68 3.39 20.21 -17.25
N GLY A 69 2.75 21.31 -17.61
CA GLY A 69 1.45 21.72 -17.05
C GLY A 69 1.50 22.38 -15.67
N ILE A 70 2.69 22.58 -15.09
CA ILE A 70 2.88 23.41 -13.89
C ILE A 70 3.27 24.81 -14.36
N GLU A 71 2.26 25.66 -14.60
CA GLU A 71 2.48 27.09 -14.84
C GLU A 71 2.86 27.77 -13.52
N ASP A 72 4.07 28.33 -13.44
CA ASP A 72 4.50 29.22 -12.36
C ASP A 72 3.69 30.53 -12.45
N THR A 73 2.49 30.50 -11.89
CA THR A 73 1.60 31.66 -11.79
C THR A 73 2.01 32.52 -10.60
N ASP A 74 3.25 32.99 -10.62
CA ASP A 74 3.71 34.11 -9.79
C ASP A 74 3.98 35.33 -10.67
N VAL A 75 2.98 35.64 -11.53
CA VAL A 75 2.92 36.91 -12.26
C VAL A 75 1.98 37.85 -11.53
N ASP A 76 2.59 38.70 -10.72
CA ASP A 76 2.16 40.05 -10.33
C ASP A 76 1.37 40.22 -9.00
N ALA A 77 2.09 40.11 -7.88
CA ALA A 77 1.72 40.73 -6.61
C ALA A 77 2.20 42.20 -6.49
N THR A 78 2.45 42.93 -7.59
CA THR A 78 2.76 44.38 -7.48
C THR A 78 2.33 45.17 -8.72
N ARG A 79 1.02 45.44 -8.85
CA ARG A 79 0.56 46.66 -9.51
C ARG A 79 -0.76 47.20 -8.94
#